data_AF-A0A923NAK1-F1
#
_entry.id   AF-A0A923NAK1-F1
#
_cell.length_a   1.000
_cell.length_b   1.000
_cell.length_c   1.000
_cell.angle_alpha   90.00
_cell.angle_beta   90.00
_cell.angle_gamma   90.00
#
_symmetry.space_group_name_H-M   'P 1'
#
loop_
_entity.id
_entity.type
_entity.pdbx_description
1 polymer ?
#
loop_
_entity_poly.entity_id
_entity_poly.type
_entity_poly.pdbx_seq_one_letter_code
_entity_poly.pdbx_strand_id
1 'polypeptide(L)'
;MEITPKQKISFLVLRIMASLIFIVAGISHFVKTAGAAARLENAPFAHLATWMAPAETLIILSGIGLLLGGFMLLAGYKTKLAAAGLLAILIPITLTVQVGSGDYGPLFKNVALTGVLIFFIVNGAVHYGLDQAMELKKRMRQSVTTIQRGNYAAVLVTGLLLLGSCASTTSVAQSTSQQDTATQAAKKKYAVLISQPNHLKAAVNTAETITKESKYNRETFVVMACGKSVEAFKKDGAMAAEIEKGRAAGVTYMLCGMSLKKFNIDPATLVEGIEITPNGLTYMFDLKQQGFITVEL
;
A
#
# COMPACT_ATOMS: atom_id res chain seq x y z
N MET A 1 -8.95 19.21 26.65
CA MET A 1 -9.72 17.99 26.32
C MET A 1 -9.09 16.82 27.05
N GLU A 2 -9.87 16.08 27.82
CA GLU A 2 -9.39 14.84 28.44
C GLU A 2 -9.16 13.77 27.36
N ILE A 3 -8.03 13.06 27.43
CA ILE A 3 -7.73 11.98 26.48
C ILE A 3 -8.51 10.73 26.90
N THR A 4 -9.48 10.34 26.08
CA THR A 4 -10.30 9.14 26.31
C THR A 4 -9.45 7.86 26.21
N PRO A 5 -9.83 6.76 26.87
CA PRO A 5 -9.13 5.48 26.74
C PRO A 5 -9.00 5.01 25.28
N LYS A 6 -10.04 5.26 24.46
CA LYS A 6 -10.04 4.93 23.02
C LYS A 6 -8.95 5.68 22.26
N GLN A 7 -8.74 6.96 22.57
CA GLN A 7 -7.64 7.74 21.97
C GLN A 7 -6.27 7.22 22.41
N LYS A 8 -6.11 6.77 23.66
CA LYS A 8 -4.85 6.16 24.11
C LYS A 8 -4.53 4.89 23.34
N ILE A 9 -5.54 4.06 23.12
CA ILE A 9 -5.42 2.83 22.33
C ILE A 9 -5.12 3.15 20.86
N SER A 10 -5.73 4.19 20.27
CA SER A 10 -5.46 4.54 18.87
C SER A 10 -4.00 4.90 18.63
N PHE A 11 -3.36 5.62 19.56
CA PHE A 11 -1.91 5.91 19.46
C PHE A 11 -1.06 4.64 19.54
N LEU A 12 -1.42 3.70 20.41
CA LEU A 12 -0.74 2.41 20.51
C LEU A 12 -0.89 1.59 19.23
N VAL A 13 -2.11 1.48 18.69
CA VAL A 13 -2.39 0.76 17.45
C VAL A 13 -1.61 1.36 16.29
N LEU A 14 -1.63 2.69 16.15
CA LEU A 14 -0.84 3.38 15.12
C LEU A 14 0.65 3.03 15.22
N ARG A 15 1.20 3.03 16.44
CA ARG A 15 2.62 2.70 16.68
C ARG A 15 2.94 1.27 16.28
N ILE A 16 2.11 0.31 16.71
CA ILE A 16 2.31 -1.12 16.40
C ILE A 16 2.27 -1.33 14.88
N MET A 17 1.23 -0.83 14.20
CA MET A 17 1.06 -1.01 12.76
C MET A 17 2.23 -0.39 11.97
N ALA A 18 2.63 0.83 12.33
CA ALA A 18 3.77 1.50 11.69
C ALA A 18 5.08 0.73 11.90
N SER A 19 5.35 0.29 13.12
CA SER A 19 6.53 -0.50 13.44
C SER A 19 6.60 -1.82 12.67
N LEU A 20 5.48 -2.53 12.55
CA LEU A 20 5.44 -3.80 11.81
C LEU A 20 5.81 -3.61 10.34
N ILE A 21 5.40 -2.50 9.72
CA ILE A 21 5.78 -2.19 8.34
C ILE A 21 7.30 -2.05 8.20
N PHE A 22 7.96 -1.34 9.12
CA PHE A 22 9.42 -1.18 9.10
C PHE A 22 10.15 -2.49 9.42
N ILE A 23 9.65 -3.29 10.36
CA ILE A 23 10.24 -4.59 10.71
C ILE A 23 10.18 -5.53 9.50
N VAL A 24 9.00 -5.67 8.88
CA VAL A 24 8.84 -6.53 7.70
C VAL A 24 9.68 -6.03 6.51
N ALA A 25 9.75 -4.72 6.30
CA ALA A 25 10.61 -4.14 5.28
C ALA A 25 12.09 -4.43 5.56
N GLY A 26 12.53 -4.29 6.82
CA GLY A 26 13.88 -4.62 7.27
C GLY A 26 14.24 -6.08 6.99
N ILE A 27 13.37 -7.04 7.40
CA ILE A 27 13.57 -8.47 7.11
C ILE A 27 13.67 -8.72 5.60
N SER A 28 12.80 -8.08 4.81
CA SER A 28 12.82 -8.21 3.35
C SER A 28 14.14 -7.77 2.73
N HIS A 29 14.84 -6.79 3.30
CA HIS A 29 16.14 -6.33 2.80
C HIS A 29 17.25 -7.38 2.98
N PHE A 30 17.13 -8.29 3.96
CA PHE A 30 18.07 -9.41 4.14
C PHE A 30 17.69 -10.65 3.34
N VAL A 31 16.38 -10.92 3.20
CA VAL A 31 15.91 -12.11 2.47
C VAL A 31 16.04 -11.91 0.95
N LYS A 32 15.89 -10.67 0.47
CA LYS A 32 15.88 -10.35 -0.96
C LYS A 32 16.98 -9.34 -1.33
N THR A 33 18.13 -9.41 -0.67
CA THR A 33 19.23 -8.44 -0.82
C THR A 33 19.62 -8.21 -2.28
N ALA A 34 19.92 -9.28 -3.02
CA ALA A 34 20.31 -9.19 -4.43
C ALA A 34 19.23 -8.53 -5.31
N GLY A 35 17.95 -8.89 -5.09
CA GLY A 35 16.83 -8.30 -5.82
C GLY A 35 16.59 -6.84 -5.47
N ALA A 36 16.80 -6.45 -4.21
CA ALA A 36 16.70 -5.06 -3.76
C ALA A 36 17.88 -4.20 -4.24
N ALA A 37 19.09 -4.75 -4.26
CA ALA A 37 20.27 -4.10 -4.81
C ALA A 37 20.12 -3.86 -6.33
N ALA A 38 19.70 -4.89 -7.08
CA ALA A 38 19.43 -4.75 -8.51
C ALA A 38 18.34 -3.71 -8.80
N ARG A 39 17.31 -3.61 -7.96
CA ARG A 39 16.29 -2.54 -8.09
C ARG A 39 16.87 -1.15 -7.87
N LEU A 40 17.78 -1.00 -6.90
CA LEU A 40 18.45 0.27 -6.65
C LEU A 40 19.37 0.66 -7.81
N GLU A 41 20.13 -0.28 -8.37
CA GLU A 41 21.04 -0.05 -9.50
C GLU A 41 20.30 0.34 -10.79
N ASN A 42 19.15 -0.27 -11.04
CA ASN A 42 18.31 0.04 -12.21
C ASN A 42 17.40 1.26 -12.01
N ALA A 43 17.45 1.93 -10.85
CA ALA A 43 16.56 3.04 -10.55
C ALA A 43 17.00 4.34 -11.27
N PRO A 44 16.06 5.23 -11.66
CA PRO A 44 16.37 6.46 -12.40
C PRO A 44 17.40 7.36 -11.69
N PHE A 45 17.40 7.32 -10.36
CA PHE A 45 18.27 8.14 -9.51
C PHE A 45 19.25 7.30 -8.69
N ALA A 46 19.65 6.12 -9.18
CA ALA A 46 20.61 5.22 -8.53
C ALA A 46 21.90 5.93 -8.11
N HIS A 47 22.39 6.86 -8.96
CA HIS A 47 23.60 7.63 -8.73
C HIS A 47 23.60 8.44 -7.41
N LEU A 48 22.43 8.86 -6.92
CA LEU A 48 22.28 9.58 -5.65
C LEU A 48 22.53 8.69 -4.43
N ALA A 49 22.52 7.36 -4.60
CA ALA A 49 22.79 6.40 -3.55
C ALA A 49 24.17 5.77 -3.72
N THR A 50 24.51 5.31 -4.93
CA THR A 50 25.71 4.51 -5.19
C THR A 50 27.03 5.28 -5.01
N TRP A 51 27.01 6.61 -4.98
CA TRP A 51 28.18 7.42 -4.61
C TRP A 51 28.58 7.25 -3.13
N MET A 52 27.65 6.86 -2.26
CA MET A 52 27.90 6.72 -0.82
C MET A 52 28.51 5.36 -0.48
N ALA A 53 27.96 4.30 -1.06
CA ALA A 53 28.41 2.92 -0.87
C ALA A 53 27.81 2.01 -1.96
N PRO A 54 28.35 0.79 -2.15
CA PRO A 54 27.75 -0.20 -3.04
C PRO A 54 26.28 -0.48 -2.69
N ALA A 55 25.45 -0.75 -3.70
CA ALA A 55 24.01 -0.93 -3.54
C ALA A 55 23.67 -2.02 -2.50
N GLU A 56 24.38 -3.15 -2.54
CA GLU A 56 24.21 -4.24 -1.57
C GLU A 56 24.46 -3.79 -0.13
N THR A 57 25.55 -3.05 0.11
CA THR A 57 25.89 -2.51 1.43
C THR A 57 24.81 -1.55 1.93
N LEU A 58 24.29 -0.68 1.07
CA LEU A 58 23.22 0.26 1.43
C LEU A 58 21.91 -0.45 1.78
N ILE A 59 21.57 -1.51 1.04
CA ILE A 59 20.38 -2.32 1.32
C ILE A 59 20.51 -3.05 2.66
N ILE A 60 21.67 -3.64 2.95
CA ILE A 60 21.92 -4.31 4.24
C ILE A 60 21.88 -3.30 5.39
N LEU A 61 22.58 -2.17 5.25
CA LEU A 61 22.64 -1.14 6.30
C LEU A 61 21.26 -0.55 6.58
N SER A 62 20.48 -0.25 5.53
CA SER A 62 19.09 0.18 5.69
C SER A 62 18.23 -0.91 6.32
N GLY A 63 18.42 -2.19 5.96
CA GLY A 63 17.75 -3.33 6.60
C GLY A 63 17.97 -3.38 8.11
N ILE A 64 19.23 -3.23 8.56
CA ILE A 64 19.58 -3.17 9.99
C ILE A 64 18.89 -1.98 10.65
N GLY A 65 18.98 -0.79 10.05
CA GLY A 65 18.39 0.43 10.60
C GLY A 65 16.87 0.37 10.69
N LEU A 66 16.20 -0.24 9.71
CA LEU A 66 14.76 -0.46 9.68
C LEU A 66 14.31 -1.43 10.79
N LEU A 67 15.06 -2.52 11.02
CA LEU A 67 14.79 -3.45 12.11
C LEU A 67 14.95 -2.80 13.47
N LEU A 68 16.12 -2.20 13.74
CA LEU A 68 16.41 -1.55 15.02
C LEU A 68 15.41 -0.42 15.30
N GLY A 69 15.19 0.46 14.32
CA GLY A 69 14.24 1.55 14.42
C GLY A 69 12.80 1.05 14.61
N GLY A 70 12.39 0.00 13.87
CA GLY A 70 11.06 -0.59 13.97
C GLY A 70 10.78 -1.18 15.35
N PHE A 71 11.72 -1.95 15.91
CA PHE A 71 11.61 -2.50 17.27
C PHE A 71 11.67 -1.42 18.36
N MET A 72 12.56 -0.43 18.23
CA MET A 72 12.62 0.70 19.17
C MET A 72 11.31 1.49 19.17
N LEU A 73 10.74 1.77 17.99
CA LEU A 73 9.44 2.42 17.84
C LEU A 73 8.32 1.57 18.45
N LEU A 74 8.33 0.25 18.24
CA LEU A 74 7.30 -0.66 18.73
C LEU A 74 7.24 -0.64 20.26
N ALA A 75 8.41 -0.81 20.87
CA ALA A 75 8.59 -0.77 22.32
C ALA A 75 8.33 0.63 22.91
N GLY A 76 8.29 1.67 22.08
CA GLY A 76 8.22 3.06 22.53
C GLY A 76 9.47 3.45 23.33
N TYR A 77 10.64 3.03 22.86
CA TYR A 77 11.95 3.36 23.43
C TYR A 77 12.69 4.37 22.55
N LYS A 78 13.08 5.51 23.13
CA LYS A 78 13.62 6.68 22.42
C LYS A 78 12.81 7.00 21.17
N THR A 79 11.49 7.06 21.32
CA THR A 79 10.53 7.05 20.20
C THR A 79 10.79 8.14 19.18
N LYS A 80 11.11 9.35 19.63
CA LYS A 80 11.41 10.49 18.75
C LYS A 80 12.65 10.26 17.89
N LEU A 81 13.70 9.70 18.49
CA LEU A 81 14.95 9.38 17.79
C LEU A 81 14.78 8.17 16.87
N ALA A 82 14.06 7.14 17.30
CA ALA A 82 13.73 5.99 16.47
C ALA A 82 12.95 6.42 15.22
N ALA A 83 11.93 7.27 15.39
CA ALA A 83 11.14 7.78 14.27
C ALA A 83 11.97 8.69 13.33
N ALA A 84 12.82 9.56 13.88
CA ALA A 84 13.73 10.39 13.07
C ALA A 84 14.74 9.55 12.28
N GLY A 85 15.31 8.51 12.89
CA GLY A 85 16.24 7.60 12.21
C GLY A 85 15.55 6.80 11.09
N LEU A 86 14.35 6.27 11.35
CA LEU A 86 13.54 5.61 10.32
C LEU A 86 13.21 6.56 9.16
N LEU A 87 12.91 7.83 9.45
CA LEU A 87 12.62 8.84 8.43
C LEU A 87 13.86 9.15 7.58
N ALA A 88 15.02 9.28 8.22
CA ALA A 88 16.29 9.50 7.55
C ALA A 88 16.69 8.35 6.61
N ILE A 89 16.25 7.12 6.90
CA ILE A 89 16.43 5.96 6.01
C ILE A 89 15.37 5.95 4.89
N LEU A 90 14.12 6.29 5.22
CA LEU A 90 13.00 6.25 4.29
C LEU A 90 13.13 7.26 3.15
N ILE A 91 13.61 8.47 3.44
CA ILE A 91 13.71 9.56 2.45
C ILE A 91 14.63 9.18 1.28
N PRO A 92 15.91 8.78 1.50
CA PRO A 92 16.78 8.36 0.40
C PRO A 92 16.21 7.21 -0.41
N ILE A 93 15.65 6.17 0.22
CA ILE A 93 15.05 5.02 -0.47
C ILE A 93 13.91 5.46 -1.39
N THR A 94 13.08 6.39 -0.91
CA THR A 94 11.94 6.93 -1.69
C THR A 94 12.44 7.71 -2.90
N LEU A 95 13.39 8.61 -2.68
CA LEU A 95 13.94 9.47 -3.74
C LEU A 95 14.70 8.68 -4.80
N THR A 96 15.48 7.66 -4.40
CA THR A 96 16.32 6.93 -5.35
C THR A 96 15.56 5.87 -6.11
N VAL A 97 14.71 5.09 -5.43
CA VAL A 97 14.06 3.90 -6.01
C VAL A 97 12.66 4.19 -6.54
N GLN A 98 11.89 5.06 -5.89
CA GLN A 98 10.45 5.16 -6.13
C GLN A 98 10.08 6.36 -7.00
N VAL A 99 10.78 7.49 -6.86
CA VAL A 99 10.57 8.65 -7.72
C VAL A 99 10.98 8.31 -9.16
N GLY A 100 10.06 8.49 -10.11
CA GLY A 100 10.31 8.22 -11.52
C GLY A 100 10.21 6.75 -11.96
N SER A 101 9.87 5.82 -11.05
CA SER A 101 9.70 4.40 -11.38
C SER A 101 8.42 4.07 -12.16
N GLY A 102 7.48 5.02 -12.28
CA GLY A 102 6.18 4.84 -12.94
C GLY A 102 5.12 4.13 -12.09
N ASP A 103 5.50 3.52 -10.96
CA ASP A 103 4.58 2.90 -10.00
C ASP A 103 4.40 3.79 -8.77
N TYR A 104 3.23 4.43 -8.66
CA TYR A 104 2.92 5.36 -7.59
C TYR A 104 2.48 4.68 -6.28
N GLY A 105 2.12 3.39 -6.31
CA GLY A 105 1.65 2.67 -5.13
C GLY A 105 2.69 2.64 -4.00
N PRO A 106 3.91 2.12 -4.26
CA PRO A 106 5.01 2.12 -3.30
C PRO A 106 5.39 3.54 -2.83
N LEU A 107 5.34 4.52 -3.72
CA LEU A 107 5.64 5.92 -3.41
C LEU A 107 4.66 6.48 -2.37
N PHE A 108 3.36 6.36 -2.60
CA PHE A 108 2.35 6.88 -1.68
C PHE A 108 2.35 6.16 -0.33
N LYS A 109 2.72 4.87 -0.28
CA LYS A 109 2.97 4.17 0.98
C LYS A 109 4.08 4.87 1.79
N ASN A 110 5.17 5.27 1.15
CA ASN A 110 6.27 5.96 1.84
C ASN A 110 5.89 7.39 2.25
N VAL A 111 5.03 8.08 1.49
CA VAL A 111 4.44 9.37 1.91
C VAL A 111 3.59 9.20 3.17
N ALA A 112 2.73 8.18 3.23
CA ALA A 112 1.93 7.89 4.43
C ALA A 112 2.81 7.57 5.64
N LEU A 113 3.84 6.74 5.45
CA LEU A 113 4.82 6.42 6.51
C LEU A 113 5.57 7.65 7.00
N THR A 114 5.92 8.57 6.10
CA THR A 114 6.54 9.86 6.45
C THR A 114 5.64 10.65 7.39
N GLY A 115 4.34 10.76 7.11
CA GLY A 115 3.38 11.41 8.00
C GLY A 115 3.31 10.76 9.39
N VAL A 116 3.30 9.42 9.45
CA VAL A 116 3.29 8.68 10.72
C VAL A 116 4.59 8.87 11.51
N LEU A 117 5.74 8.89 10.83
CA LEU A 117 7.03 9.13 11.48
C LEU A 117 7.14 10.55 12.02
N ILE A 118 6.72 11.56 11.26
CA ILE A 118 6.64 12.96 11.72
C ILE A 118 5.74 13.07 12.96
N PHE A 119 4.60 12.37 12.96
CA PHE A 119 3.73 12.30 14.13
C PHE A 119 4.49 11.81 15.37
N PHE A 120 5.27 10.73 15.28
CA PHE A 120 6.05 10.20 16.41
C PHE A 120 7.29 11.03 16.77
N ILE A 121 7.87 11.77 15.82
CA ILE A 121 8.95 12.73 16.10
C ILE A 121 8.44 13.86 16.99
N VAL A 122 7.27 14.41 16.67
CA VAL A 122 6.68 15.52 17.44
C VAL A 122 6.15 15.03 18.79
N ASN A 123 5.36 13.94 18.78
CA ASN A 123 4.58 13.53 19.94
C ASN A 123 5.27 12.48 20.84
N GLY A 124 6.31 11.78 20.36
CA GLY A 124 6.90 10.64 21.04
C GLY A 124 5.93 9.45 21.15
N ALA A 125 6.17 8.50 22.07
CA ALA A 125 5.32 7.32 22.22
C ALA A 125 3.87 7.63 22.63
N VAL A 126 3.61 8.82 23.19
CA VAL A 126 2.35 9.29 23.78
C VAL A 126 1.87 8.42 24.96
N HIS A 127 1.53 7.15 24.74
CA HIS A 127 1.10 6.19 25.76
C HIS A 127 1.73 4.81 25.57
N TYR A 128 1.74 4.00 26.65
CA TYR A 128 2.18 2.60 26.65
C TYR A 128 3.59 2.35 26.08
N GLY A 129 4.52 3.29 26.23
CA GLY A 129 5.91 3.15 25.80
C GLY A 129 6.88 3.00 26.97
N LEU A 130 8.05 2.44 26.69
CA LEU A 130 9.14 2.36 27.66
C LEU A 130 9.65 3.75 28.07
N ASP A 131 9.55 4.74 27.18
CA ASP A 131 9.91 6.13 27.46
C ASP A 131 9.19 6.69 28.69
N GLN A 132 7.88 6.43 28.82
CA GLN A 132 7.11 6.88 29.97
C GLN A 132 7.49 6.12 31.25
N ALA A 133 7.71 4.81 31.15
CA ALA A 133 8.10 3.99 32.30
C ALA A 133 9.46 4.43 32.88
N MET A 134 10.42 4.76 32.01
CA MET A 134 11.74 5.25 32.42
C MET A 134 11.66 6.65 33.03
N GLU A 135 10.88 7.56 32.44
CA GLU A 135 10.65 8.90 33.01
C GLU A 135 9.97 8.84 34.37
N LEU A 136 8.97 7.96 34.54
CA LEU A 136 8.31 7.75 35.84
C LEU A 136 9.31 7.22 36.88
N LYS A 137 10.13 6.23 36.52
CA LYS A 137 11.17 5.70 37.40
C LYS A 137 12.22 6.76 37.78
N LYS A 138 12.60 7.62 36.83
CA LYS A 138 13.53 8.73 37.08
C LYS A 138 12.93 9.77 38.03
N ARG A 139 11.68 10.16 37.81
CA ARG A 139 10.93 11.07 38.69
C ARG A 139 10.77 10.51 40.10
N MET A 140 10.43 9.22 40.22
CA MET A 140 10.36 8.53 41.52
C MET A 140 11.72 8.51 42.22
N ARG A 141 12.80 8.16 41.51
CA ARG A 141 14.16 8.13 42.07
C ARG A 141 14.63 9.52 42.52
N GLN A 142 14.31 10.56 41.76
CA GLN A 142 14.61 11.95 42.11
C GLN A 142 13.79 12.43 43.31
N SER A 143 12.49 12.10 43.38
CA SER A 143 11.63 12.43 44.52
C SER A 143 12.14 11.81 45.83
N VAL A 144 12.61 10.56 45.80
CA VAL A 144 13.21 9.91 46.97
C VAL A 144 14.51 10.60 47.41
N THR A 145 15.37 11.02 46.47
CA THR A 145 16.61 11.76 46.82
C THR A 145 16.36 13.19 47.30
N THR A 146 15.27 13.83 46.86
CA THR A 146 14.91 15.20 47.29
C THR A 146 14.29 15.19 48.69
N ILE A 147 13.55 14.14 49.08
CA ILE A 147 12.99 14.00 50.43
C ILE A 147 14.09 13.91 51.51
N GLN A 148 15.29 13.41 51.17
CA GLN A 148 16.43 13.38 52.09
C GLN A 148 17.20 14.71 52.22
N ARG A 149 16.85 15.75 51.45
CA ARG A 149 17.57 17.03 51.41
C ARG A 149 16.67 18.24 51.71
N GLY A 150 15.70 18.05 52.60
CA GLY A 150 14.83 19.12 53.08
C GLY A 150 15.50 20.02 54.11
N ASN A 151 16.31 20.99 53.66
CA ASN A 151 16.32 22.37 54.14
C ASN A 151 17.39 23.16 53.39
N TYR A 152 16.98 24.29 52.82
CA TYR A 152 17.65 25.59 52.67
C TYR A 152 17.24 26.25 51.34
N ALA A 153 16.72 27.47 51.49
CA ALA A 153 16.42 28.49 50.49
C ALA A 153 15.23 28.17 49.56
N ALA A 154 14.06 28.81 49.68
CA ALA A 154 13.81 30.24 49.42
C ALA A 154 14.25 30.62 47.98
N VAL A 155 13.53 31.34 47.13
CA VAL A 155 12.37 32.23 47.22
C VAL A 155 12.18 32.79 45.77
N LEU A 156 10.99 33.32 45.41
CA LEU A 156 10.70 34.23 44.26
C LEU A 156 10.73 33.62 42.82
N VAL A 157 9.83 33.90 41.87
CA VAL A 157 8.96 35.06 41.59
C VAL A 157 7.65 34.61 40.92
N THR A 158 6.53 35.12 41.43
CA THR A 158 5.21 35.22 40.77
C THR A 158 5.20 36.33 39.70
N GLY A 159 4.47 36.13 38.60
CA GLY A 159 3.74 37.25 37.99
C GLY A 159 3.59 37.27 36.48
N LEU A 160 2.33 37.13 36.05
CA LEU A 160 1.67 37.90 35.00
C LEU A 160 2.04 37.62 33.53
N LEU A 161 1.09 37.04 32.78
CA LEU A 161 0.42 37.70 31.65
C LEU A 161 -0.75 36.83 31.16
N LEU A 162 -1.96 37.23 31.57
CA LEU A 162 -3.22 36.99 30.87
C LEU A 162 -3.40 38.10 29.84
N LEU A 163 -3.82 37.75 28.62
CA LEU A 163 -4.82 38.41 27.75
C LEU A 163 -4.59 38.02 26.29
N GLY A 164 -5.66 37.64 25.58
CA GLY A 164 -5.62 37.33 24.15
C GLY A 164 -6.84 36.57 23.65
N SER A 165 -7.99 37.25 23.67
CA SER A 165 -9.32 36.76 23.30
C SER A 165 -9.54 36.51 21.80
N CYS A 166 -10.48 35.59 21.53
CA CYS A 166 -11.49 35.58 20.46
C CYS A 166 -11.08 35.78 18.98
N ALA A 167 -11.29 34.74 18.18
CA ALA A 167 -11.99 34.87 16.90
C ALA A 167 -12.70 33.54 16.56
N SER A 168 -14.03 33.55 16.68
CA SER A 168 -14.92 32.54 16.13
C SER A 168 -15.00 32.73 14.60
N THR A 169 -14.83 31.66 13.83
CA THR A 169 -15.27 31.63 12.43
C THR A 169 -16.13 30.38 12.21
N THR A 170 -17.34 30.64 11.76
CA THR A 170 -18.39 29.70 11.39
C THR A 170 -18.25 29.28 9.92
N SER A 171 -18.35 27.97 9.71
CA SER A 171 -18.97 27.24 8.59
C SER A 171 -19.28 27.93 7.25
N VAL A 172 -18.83 27.31 6.14
CA VAL A 172 -19.71 26.85 5.04
C VAL A 172 -19.16 25.53 4.48
N ALA A 173 -19.97 24.48 4.54
CA ALA A 173 -19.81 23.25 3.77
C ALA A 173 -20.78 23.33 2.60
N GLN A 174 -20.29 23.22 1.36
CA GLN A 174 -21.13 23.12 0.18
C GLN A 174 -21.09 21.68 -0.33
N SER A 175 -22.22 21.00 -0.18
CA SER A 175 -22.56 19.76 -0.85
C SER A 175 -23.13 20.08 -2.24
N THR A 176 -22.75 19.29 -3.23
CA THR A 176 -23.46 19.23 -4.51
C THR A 176 -23.68 17.77 -4.85
N SER A 177 -24.94 17.37 -4.83
CA SER A 177 -25.45 16.08 -5.28
C SER A 177 -26.05 16.22 -6.68
N GLN A 178 -25.57 15.35 -7.56
CA GLN A 178 -26.28 14.59 -8.61
C GLN A 178 -27.13 15.33 -9.67
N GLN A 179 -26.88 14.94 -10.92
CA GLN A 179 -27.98 14.60 -11.83
C GLN A 179 -27.52 13.59 -12.89
N ASP A 180 -27.92 12.34 -12.69
CA ASP A 180 -27.95 11.30 -13.72
C ASP A 180 -29.25 11.45 -14.51
N THR A 181 -29.15 11.69 -15.82
CA THR A 181 -30.29 11.59 -16.74
C THR A 181 -30.18 10.28 -17.50
N ALA A 182 -31.09 9.35 -17.21
CA ALA A 182 -31.23 8.07 -17.89
C ALA A 182 -31.71 8.27 -19.34
N THR A 183 -30.77 8.33 -20.26
CA THR A 183 -31.03 8.08 -21.69
C THR A 183 -31.05 6.57 -21.89
N GLN A 184 -32.02 6.05 -22.65
CA GLN A 184 -32.14 4.63 -22.99
C GLN A 184 -30.77 4.07 -23.37
N ALA A 185 -30.27 3.16 -22.54
CA ALA A 185 -28.87 2.78 -22.53
C ALA A 185 -28.51 2.03 -23.81
N ALA A 186 -27.69 2.64 -24.66
CA ALA A 186 -27.01 1.96 -25.75
C ALA A 186 -26.37 0.67 -25.20
N LYS A 187 -26.51 -0.42 -25.94
CA LYS A 187 -25.88 -1.71 -25.64
C LYS A 187 -24.39 -1.51 -25.35
N LYS A 188 -23.92 -2.02 -24.22
CA LYS A 188 -22.53 -1.82 -23.78
C LYS A 188 -21.71 -3.09 -24.02
N LYS A 189 -20.48 -2.89 -24.50
CA LYS A 189 -19.48 -3.94 -24.69
C LYS A 189 -18.49 -3.89 -23.54
N TYR A 190 -18.16 -5.05 -22.98
CA TYR A 190 -17.31 -5.16 -21.80
C TYR A 190 -16.14 -6.09 -22.07
N ALA A 191 -14.97 -5.73 -21.55
CA ALA A 191 -13.81 -6.59 -21.55
C ALA A 191 -13.12 -6.60 -20.19
N VAL A 192 -12.63 -7.77 -19.79
CA VAL A 192 -11.89 -7.93 -18.54
C VAL A 192 -10.54 -8.55 -18.84
N LEU A 193 -9.46 -7.88 -18.47
CA LEU A 193 -8.14 -8.49 -18.45
C LEU A 193 -7.93 -9.21 -17.12
N ILE A 194 -7.52 -10.47 -17.16
CA ILE A 194 -7.17 -11.25 -15.98
C ILE A 194 -5.69 -11.59 -15.97
N SER A 195 -5.04 -11.43 -14.82
CA SER A 195 -3.60 -11.68 -14.64
C SER A 195 -3.28 -12.97 -13.87
N GLN A 196 -4.22 -13.48 -13.07
CA GLN A 196 -4.08 -14.70 -12.24
C GLN A 196 -5.17 -15.75 -12.53
N PRO A 197 -4.91 -17.05 -12.34
CA PRO A 197 -5.88 -18.12 -12.59
C PRO A 197 -7.20 -17.98 -11.82
N ASN A 198 -7.15 -17.55 -10.56
CA ASN A 198 -8.32 -17.38 -9.70
C ASN A 198 -9.22 -16.20 -10.11
N HIS A 199 -8.73 -15.26 -10.93
CA HIS A 199 -9.53 -14.13 -11.42
C HIS A 199 -10.57 -14.57 -12.46
N LEU A 200 -10.38 -15.73 -13.09
CA LEU A 200 -11.35 -16.28 -14.04
C LEU A 200 -12.74 -16.43 -13.41
N LYS A 201 -12.81 -16.97 -12.19
CA LYS A 201 -14.07 -17.11 -11.45
C LYS A 201 -14.74 -15.76 -11.17
N ALA A 202 -13.97 -14.74 -10.83
CA ALA A 202 -14.49 -13.39 -10.64
C ALA A 202 -15.03 -12.80 -11.95
N ALA A 203 -14.31 -12.99 -13.06
CA ALA A 203 -14.75 -12.56 -14.38
C ALA A 203 -16.03 -13.27 -14.84
N VAL A 204 -16.14 -14.59 -14.61
CA VAL A 204 -17.34 -15.38 -14.96
C VAL A 204 -18.54 -14.97 -14.11
N ASN A 205 -18.39 -14.86 -12.79
CA ASN A 205 -19.49 -14.36 -11.94
C ASN A 205 -19.92 -12.93 -12.33
N THR A 206 -18.98 -12.10 -12.78
CA THR A 206 -19.30 -10.76 -13.31
C THR A 206 -20.09 -10.85 -14.61
N ALA A 207 -19.72 -11.76 -15.51
CA ALA A 207 -20.44 -11.99 -16.75
C ALA A 207 -21.88 -12.49 -16.51
N GLU A 208 -22.12 -13.30 -15.49
CA GLU A 208 -23.47 -13.76 -15.11
C GLU A 208 -24.36 -12.63 -14.57
N THR A 209 -23.76 -11.62 -13.93
CA THR A 209 -24.52 -10.51 -13.31
C THR A 209 -24.73 -9.33 -14.27
N ILE A 210 -23.82 -9.13 -15.22
CA ILE A 210 -23.92 -8.08 -16.24
C ILE A 210 -24.68 -8.64 -17.45
N THR A 211 -26.00 -8.81 -17.33
CA THR A 211 -26.88 -9.30 -18.41
C THR A 211 -27.46 -8.16 -19.26
N LYS A 212 -28.27 -8.49 -20.27
CA LYS A 212 -29.01 -7.52 -21.10
C LYS A 212 -30.04 -6.75 -20.29
N GLU A 213 -30.64 -7.41 -19.30
CA GLU A 213 -31.71 -6.89 -18.43
C GLU A 213 -31.16 -6.14 -17.21
N SER A 214 -29.87 -6.33 -16.91
CA SER A 214 -29.19 -5.59 -15.84
C SER A 214 -29.03 -4.10 -16.20
N LYS A 215 -28.78 -3.24 -15.20
CA LYS A 215 -28.42 -1.82 -15.41
C LYS A 215 -27.20 -1.61 -16.32
N TYR A 216 -26.42 -2.66 -16.54
CA TYR A 216 -25.23 -2.65 -17.39
C TYR A 216 -25.55 -2.92 -18.87
N ASN A 217 -26.73 -3.48 -19.20
CA ASN A 217 -27.21 -3.73 -20.56
C ASN A 217 -26.13 -4.29 -21.51
N ARG A 218 -25.65 -5.49 -21.21
CA ARG A 218 -24.53 -6.11 -21.91
C ARG A 218 -24.91 -6.68 -23.27
N GLU A 219 -24.13 -6.30 -24.28
CA GLU A 219 -24.13 -6.98 -25.58
C GLU A 219 -23.00 -8.00 -25.71
N THR A 220 -21.77 -7.64 -25.34
CA THR A 220 -20.59 -8.49 -25.48
C THR A 220 -19.77 -8.52 -24.19
N PHE A 221 -19.23 -9.68 -23.84
CA PHE A 221 -18.26 -9.84 -22.75
C PHE A 221 -17.01 -10.58 -23.25
N VAL A 222 -15.86 -9.93 -23.19
CA VAL A 222 -14.57 -10.55 -23.52
C VAL A 222 -13.74 -10.72 -22.26
N VAL A 223 -13.14 -11.89 -22.08
CA VAL A 223 -12.13 -12.13 -21.05
C VAL A 223 -10.78 -12.36 -21.74
N MET A 224 -9.84 -11.46 -21.47
CA MET A 224 -8.47 -11.48 -21.99
C MET A 224 -7.52 -12.03 -20.92
N ALA A 225 -6.99 -13.22 -21.13
CA ALA A 225 -6.09 -13.89 -20.21
C ALA A 225 -4.62 -13.54 -20.51
N CYS A 226 -3.98 -12.82 -19.58
CA CYS A 226 -2.57 -12.46 -19.61
C CYS A 226 -1.85 -12.96 -18.34
N GLY A 227 -0.52 -12.98 -18.35
CA GLY A 227 0.24 -13.40 -17.18
C GLY A 227 -0.02 -14.86 -16.84
N LYS A 228 -0.13 -15.20 -15.55
CA LYS A 228 -0.32 -16.59 -15.11
C LYS A 228 -1.72 -17.13 -15.39
N SER A 229 -2.69 -16.25 -15.64
CA SER A 229 -4.08 -16.67 -15.88
C SER A 229 -4.25 -17.62 -17.07
N VAL A 230 -3.32 -17.61 -18.05
CA VAL A 230 -3.36 -18.54 -19.19
C VAL A 230 -3.27 -20.01 -18.77
N GLU A 231 -2.70 -20.30 -17.60
CA GLU A 231 -2.63 -21.66 -17.04
C GLU A 231 -4.01 -22.21 -16.67
N ALA A 232 -5.00 -21.33 -16.41
CA ALA A 232 -6.36 -21.74 -16.08
C ALA A 232 -7.08 -22.46 -17.24
N PHE A 233 -6.59 -22.28 -18.47
CA PHE A 233 -7.25 -22.73 -19.69
C PHE A 233 -6.73 -24.08 -20.23
N LYS A 234 -5.95 -24.83 -19.44
CA LYS A 234 -5.53 -26.20 -19.79
C LYS A 234 -6.73 -27.17 -19.77
N LYS A 235 -6.78 -28.12 -20.71
CA LYS A 235 -7.91 -29.09 -20.88
C LYS A 235 -8.30 -29.81 -19.58
N ASP A 236 -7.31 -30.26 -18.81
CA ASP A 236 -7.51 -30.98 -17.54
C ASP A 236 -7.29 -30.08 -16.31
N GLY A 237 -7.46 -28.78 -16.47
CA GLY A 237 -7.25 -27.79 -15.40
C GLY A 237 -8.42 -27.73 -14.41
N ALA A 238 -8.12 -27.31 -13.18
CA ALA A 238 -9.12 -27.12 -12.12
C ALA A 238 -10.22 -26.08 -12.45
N MET A 239 -10.07 -25.33 -13.55
CA MET A 239 -10.98 -24.26 -13.96
C MET A 239 -11.84 -24.64 -15.19
N ALA A 240 -11.75 -25.86 -15.72
CA ALA A 240 -12.52 -26.28 -16.89
C ALA A 240 -14.04 -26.05 -16.73
N ALA A 241 -14.60 -26.39 -15.55
CA ALA A 241 -16.02 -26.16 -15.25
C ALA A 241 -16.40 -24.67 -15.23
N GLU A 242 -15.50 -23.80 -14.77
CA GLU A 242 -15.74 -22.36 -14.74
C GLU A 242 -15.67 -21.74 -16.15
N ILE A 243 -14.84 -22.29 -17.03
CA ILE A 243 -14.77 -21.88 -18.44
C ILE A 243 -16.09 -22.21 -19.15
N GLU A 244 -16.61 -23.42 -18.97
CA GLU A 244 -17.90 -23.81 -19.54
C GLU A 244 -19.04 -22.95 -19.00
N LYS A 245 -19.02 -22.67 -17.69
CA LYS A 245 -19.98 -21.76 -17.06
C LYS A 245 -19.92 -20.36 -17.69
N GLY A 246 -18.75 -19.82 -17.95
CA GLY A 246 -18.61 -18.53 -18.62
C GLY A 246 -19.05 -18.55 -20.09
N ARG A 247 -18.80 -19.64 -20.83
CA ARG A 247 -19.33 -19.82 -22.19
C ARG A 247 -20.86 -19.80 -22.19
N ALA A 248 -21.49 -20.51 -21.26
CA ALA A 248 -22.94 -20.49 -21.08
C ALA A 248 -23.45 -19.08 -20.73
N ALA A 249 -22.65 -18.28 -20.01
CA ALA A 249 -22.92 -16.88 -19.72
C ALA A 249 -22.58 -15.91 -20.88
N GLY A 250 -22.19 -16.40 -22.06
CA GLY A 250 -21.87 -15.59 -23.24
C GLY A 250 -20.49 -14.91 -23.20
N VAL A 251 -19.53 -15.45 -22.44
CA VAL A 251 -18.15 -14.96 -22.40
C VAL A 251 -17.37 -15.45 -23.62
N THR A 252 -16.67 -14.53 -24.27
CA THR A 252 -15.64 -14.83 -25.27
C THR A 252 -14.26 -14.81 -24.63
N TYR A 253 -13.47 -15.87 -24.77
CA TYR A 253 -12.14 -15.98 -24.18
C TYR A 253 -11.04 -15.72 -25.22
N MET A 254 -10.08 -14.88 -24.85
CA MET A 254 -8.90 -14.57 -25.64
C MET A 254 -7.65 -14.77 -24.78
N LEU A 255 -6.61 -15.41 -25.32
CA LEU A 255 -5.37 -15.71 -24.60
C LEU A 255 -4.17 -14.97 -25.17
N CYS A 256 -3.27 -14.54 -24.28
CA CYS A 256 -2.08 -13.77 -24.66
C CYS A 256 -0.96 -14.71 -25.09
N GLY A 257 -0.62 -14.68 -26.38
CA GLY A 257 0.44 -15.49 -26.97
C GLY A 257 1.81 -15.29 -26.33
N MET A 258 2.16 -14.04 -25.96
CA MET A 258 3.39 -13.77 -25.19
C MET A 258 3.38 -14.47 -23.82
N SER A 259 2.23 -14.54 -23.16
CA SER A 259 2.12 -15.22 -21.85
C SER A 259 2.23 -16.73 -22.03
N LEU A 260 1.54 -17.30 -23.02
CA LEU A 260 1.68 -18.74 -23.35
C LEU A 260 3.15 -19.11 -23.60
N LYS A 261 3.88 -18.32 -24.39
CA LYS A 261 5.33 -18.51 -24.62
C LYS A 261 6.13 -18.40 -23.34
N LYS A 262 5.90 -17.36 -22.52
CA LYS A 262 6.61 -17.12 -21.26
C LYS A 262 6.44 -18.26 -20.25
N PHE A 263 5.25 -18.86 -20.19
CA PHE A 263 4.94 -19.96 -19.28
C PHE A 263 5.10 -21.35 -19.93
N ASN A 264 5.65 -21.40 -21.16
CA ASN A 264 5.91 -22.62 -21.91
C ASN A 264 4.67 -23.53 -22.03
N ILE A 265 3.51 -22.93 -22.36
CA ILE A 265 2.25 -23.63 -22.54
C ILE A 265 1.99 -23.83 -24.03
N ASP A 266 1.85 -25.10 -24.42
CA ASP A 266 1.49 -25.48 -25.78
C ASP A 266 -0.01 -25.23 -26.03
N PRO A 267 -0.39 -24.43 -27.05
CA PRO A 267 -1.78 -24.22 -27.44
C PRO A 267 -2.61 -25.50 -27.63
N ALA A 268 -1.99 -26.62 -28.04
CA ALA A 268 -2.69 -27.90 -28.20
C ALA A 268 -3.24 -28.47 -26.87
N THR A 269 -2.67 -28.03 -25.73
CA THR A 269 -3.06 -28.46 -24.39
C THR A 269 -4.18 -27.62 -23.77
N LEU A 270 -4.63 -26.57 -24.48
CA LEU A 270 -5.69 -25.67 -24.03
C LEU A 270 -7.08 -26.20 -24.39
N VAL A 271 -8.09 -25.81 -23.61
CA VAL A 271 -9.49 -26.11 -23.94
C VAL A 271 -9.84 -25.55 -25.33
N GLU A 272 -10.70 -26.28 -26.04
CA GLU A 272 -11.06 -25.98 -27.43
C GLU A 272 -11.87 -24.68 -27.55
N GLY A 273 -11.86 -24.03 -28.71
CA GLY A 273 -12.64 -22.81 -28.95
C GLY A 273 -12.09 -21.58 -28.25
N ILE A 274 -10.76 -21.52 -28.05
CA ILE A 274 -10.06 -20.33 -27.54
C ILE A 274 -9.30 -19.66 -28.67
N GLU A 275 -9.45 -18.34 -28.76
CA GLU A 275 -8.64 -17.52 -29.63
C GLU A 275 -7.36 -17.07 -28.93
N ILE A 276 -6.27 -16.96 -29.69
CA ILE A 276 -4.97 -16.50 -29.20
C ILE A 276 -4.58 -15.26 -29.99
N THR A 277 -4.33 -14.17 -29.27
CA THR A 277 -3.77 -12.94 -29.83
C THR A 277 -2.26 -12.88 -29.54
N PRO A 278 -1.42 -12.35 -30.44
CA PRO A 278 0.02 -12.22 -30.18
C PRO A 278 0.31 -11.47 -28.88
N ASN A 279 -0.40 -10.36 -28.63
CA ASN A 279 -0.22 -9.51 -27.45
C ASN A 279 -1.58 -9.11 -26.86
N GLY A 280 -1.87 -9.60 -25.66
CA GLY A 280 -3.14 -9.33 -24.98
C GLY A 280 -3.32 -7.88 -24.55
N LEU A 281 -2.25 -7.12 -24.30
CA LEU A 281 -2.37 -5.71 -23.92
C LEU A 281 -2.76 -4.85 -25.12
N THR A 282 -2.16 -5.06 -26.29
CA THR A 282 -2.55 -4.33 -27.51
C THR A 282 -3.98 -4.67 -27.90
N TYR A 283 -4.38 -5.94 -27.77
CA TYR A 283 -5.77 -6.34 -27.98
C TYR A 283 -6.75 -5.62 -27.03
N MET A 284 -6.41 -5.43 -25.74
CA MET A 284 -7.25 -4.63 -24.83
C MET A 284 -7.34 -3.15 -25.25
N PHE A 285 -6.25 -2.58 -25.78
CA PHE A 285 -6.30 -1.23 -26.35
C PHE A 285 -7.20 -1.16 -27.58
N ASP A 286 -7.14 -2.16 -28.47
CA ASP A 286 -8.01 -2.25 -29.64
C ASP A 286 -9.49 -2.35 -29.23
N LEU A 287 -9.82 -3.18 -28.24
CA LEU A 287 -11.18 -3.27 -27.69
C LEU A 287 -11.63 -1.92 -27.11
N LYS A 288 -10.76 -1.23 -26.37
CA LYS A 288 -11.08 0.10 -25.83
C LYS A 288 -11.37 1.12 -26.95
N GLN A 289 -10.60 1.09 -28.05
CA GLN A 289 -10.86 1.94 -29.22
C GLN A 289 -12.18 1.57 -29.93
N GLN A 290 -12.59 0.31 -29.89
CA GLN A 290 -13.88 -0.18 -30.39
C GLN A 290 -15.06 0.11 -29.43
N GLY A 291 -14.84 0.88 -28.36
CA GLY A 291 -15.87 1.31 -27.42
C GLY A 291 -16.16 0.31 -26.29
N PHE A 292 -15.27 -0.65 -26.03
CA PHE A 292 -15.41 -1.53 -24.88
C PHE A 292 -15.10 -0.80 -23.57
N ILE A 293 -15.90 -1.08 -22.55
CA ILE A 293 -15.61 -0.72 -21.16
C ILE A 293 -14.71 -1.81 -20.58
N THR A 294 -13.49 -1.44 -20.20
CA THR A 294 -12.45 -2.39 -19.78
C THR A 294 -12.21 -2.36 -18.27
N VAL A 295 -12.03 -3.52 -17.64
CA VAL A 295 -11.59 -3.69 -16.25
C VAL A 295 -10.37 -4.62 -16.22
N GLU A 296 -9.46 -4.42 -15.27
CA GLU A 296 -8.33 -5.31 -15.03
C GLU A 296 -8.44 -5.94 -13.63
N LEU A 297 -8.13 -7.25 -13.56
CA LEU A 297 -8.14 -8.07 -12.35
C LEU A 297 -6.75 -8.64 -12.07
#